data_AF-A0A935YY36-F1
#
_entry.id   AF-A0A935YY36-F1
#
_cell.length_a   1.000
_cell.length_b   1.000
_cell.length_c   1.000
_cell.angle_alpha   90.00
_cell.angle_beta   90.00
_cell.angle_gamma   90.00
#
_symmetry.space_group_name_H-M   'P 1'
#
loop_
_entity.id
_entity.type
_entity.pdbx_description
1 polymer ?
#
loop_
_entity_poly.entity_id
_entity_poly.type
_entity_poly.pdbx_seq_one_letter_code
_entity_poly.pdbx_strand_id
1 'polypeptide(L)'
;MTSLDSWLPVVAVGAGAFALVQTARLGWLRALPAKRVAFARARGARGEALAERLLEAHGYTIVERQLAARYALDVDGGEETFLVRADFVVEKAGRRFVAEAKAGAFAPRLETAATRRQILEYSCAFDVDGVVLVDAESSRLKVVSAPIRAAPPRPVVPWVLAAFVLGTLAGAWLARG
;
A
#
# COMPACT_ATOMS: atom_id res chain seq x y z
N MET A 1 35.89 9.90 63.94
CA MET A 1 35.43 10.81 62.86
C MET A 1 36.11 10.36 61.55
N THR A 2 35.88 9.11 61.12
CA THR A 2 36.77 8.42 60.14
C THR A 2 36.14 7.21 59.42
N SER A 3 34.85 7.23 59.07
CA SER A 3 34.30 6.15 58.21
C SER A 3 33.46 6.60 57.01
N LEU A 4 32.90 7.82 57.03
CA LEU A 4 32.11 8.34 55.91
C LEU A 4 32.97 8.94 54.79
N ASP A 5 34.09 9.57 55.10
CA ASP A 5 34.92 10.28 54.09
C ASP A 5 35.63 9.34 53.11
N SER A 6 35.89 8.08 53.50
CA SER A 6 36.54 7.10 52.63
C SER A 6 35.62 6.52 51.55
N TRP A 7 34.31 6.71 51.67
CA TRP A 7 33.32 6.12 50.75
C TRP A 7 32.84 7.14 49.70
N LEU A 8 33.01 8.44 49.97
CA LEU A 8 32.69 9.54 49.05
C LEU A 8 33.29 9.39 47.65
N PRO A 9 34.59 9.08 47.45
CA PRO A 9 35.15 8.96 46.10
C PRO A 9 34.59 7.74 45.36
N VAL A 10 34.32 6.64 46.05
CA VAL A 10 33.73 5.43 45.45
C VAL A 10 32.30 5.69 44.98
N VAL A 11 31.50 6.37 45.80
CA VAL A 11 30.14 6.76 45.43
C VAL A 11 30.13 7.75 44.28
N ALA A 12 31.04 8.74 44.27
CA ALA A 12 31.16 9.71 43.19
C ALA A 12 31.54 9.06 41.85
N VAL A 13 32.50 8.14 41.85
CA VAL A 13 32.89 7.36 40.65
C VAL A 13 31.73 6.50 40.17
N GLY A 14 31.03 5.81 41.09
CA GLY A 14 29.86 5.01 40.76
C GLY A 14 28.72 5.81 40.15
N ALA A 15 28.41 6.99 40.72
CA ALA A 15 27.39 7.90 40.20
C ALA A 15 27.77 8.46 38.82
N GLY A 16 29.03 8.83 38.61
CA GLY A 16 29.54 9.30 37.33
C GLY A 16 29.47 8.23 36.23
N ALA A 17 29.87 6.99 36.56
CA ALA A 17 29.76 5.85 35.65
C ALA A 17 28.29 5.55 35.31
N PHE A 18 27.40 5.57 36.30
CA PHE A 18 25.97 5.38 36.08
C PHE A 18 25.37 6.47 35.17
N ALA A 19 25.71 7.74 35.41
CA ALA A 19 25.25 8.84 34.57
C ALA A 19 25.73 8.68 33.12
N LEU A 20 27.00 8.33 32.89
CA LEU A 20 27.55 8.06 31.56
C LEU A 20 26.82 6.93 30.84
N VAL A 21 26.57 5.81 31.53
CA VAL A 21 25.84 4.67 30.96
C VAL A 21 24.40 5.06 30.63
N GLN A 22 23.71 5.82 31.48
CA GLN A 22 22.34 6.27 31.21
C GLN A 22 22.29 7.26 30.05
N THR A 23 23.24 8.20 29.95
CA THR A 23 23.31 9.14 28.83
C THR A 23 23.58 8.41 27.51
N ALA A 24 24.51 7.46 27.51
CA ALA A 24 24.79 6.62 26.35
C ALA A 24 23.56 5.79 25.95
N ARG A 25 22.89 5.15 26.91
CA ARG A 25 21.65 4.36 26.70
C ARG A 25 20.53 5.22 26.10
N LEU A 26 20.27 6.40 26.67
CA LEU A 26 19.24 7.33 26.17
C LEU A 26 19.58 7.86 24.77
N GLY A 27 20.85 8.15 24.51
CA GLY A 27 21.34 8.54 23.18
C GLY A 27 21.12 7.42 22.16
N TRP A 28 21.44 6.18 22.52
CA TRP A 28 21.20 5.00 21.68
C TRP A 28 19.71 4.79 21.40
N LEU A 29 18.87 4.81 22.43
CA LEU A 29 17.42 4.63 22.31
C LEU A 29 16.78 5.71 21.45
N ARG A 30 17.30 6.95 21.47
CA ARG A 30 16.83 8.04 20.60
C ARG A 30 17.34 7.93 19.17
N ALA A 31 18.56 7.43 18.97
CA ALA A 31 19.17 7.31 17.65
C ALA A 31 18.66 6.10 16.85
N LEU A 32 18.24 5.01 17.49
CA LEU A 32 17.76 3.80 16.81
C LEU A 32 16.52 4.04 15.94
N PRO A 33 15.44 4.69 16.42
CA PRO A 33 14.30 5.06 15.58
C PRO A 33 14.70 5.98 14.42
N ALA A 34 15.53 6.99 14.68
CA ALA A 34 15.99 7.93 13.66
C ALA A 34 16.78 7.24 12.53
N LYS A 35 17.68 6.31 12.87
CA LYS A 35 18.42 5.50 11.89
C LYS A 35 17.50 4.60 11.06
N ARG A 36 16.49 3.98 11.68
CA ARG A 36 15.50 3.15 10.99
C ARG A 36 14.66 3.98 10.00
N VAL A 37 14.20 5.16 10.42
CA VAL A 37 13.45 6.08 9.55
C VAL A 37 14.31 6.59 8.40
N ALA A 38 15.56 6.97 8.66
CA ALA A 38 16.48 7.42 7.62
C ALA A 38 16.74 6.32 6.58
N PHE A 39 16.96 5.08 7.03
CA PHE A 39 17.12 3.93 6.16
C PHE A 39 15.87 3.64 5.33
N ALA A 40 14.69 3.69 5.95
CA ALA A 40 13.41 3.53 5.24
C ALA A 40 13.20 4.60 4.18
N ARG A 41 13.51 5.87 4.48
CA ARG A 41 13.45 6.99 3.53
C ARG A 41 14.41 6.80 2.35
N ALA A 42 15.66 6.42 2.63
CA ALA A 42 16.65 6.18 1.58
C ALA A 42 16.23 5.01 0.67
N ARG A 43 15.60 3.98 1.22
CA ARG A 43 15.03 2.87 0.45
C ARG A 43 13.83 3.31 -0.38
N GLY A 44 12.94 4.13 0.17
CA GLY A 44 11.81 4.73 -0.54
C GLY A 44 12.26 5.55 -1.74
N ALA A 45 13.20 6.49 -1.53
CA ALA A 45 13.73 7.35 -2.59
C ALA A 45 14.40 6.56 -3.74
N ARG A 46 15.07 5.44 -3.43
CA ARG A 46 15.61 4.54 -4.47
C ARG A 46 14.50 3.84 -5.25
N GLY A 47 13.45 3.39 -4.57
CA GLY A 47 12.29 2.78 -5.21
C GLY A 47 11.56 3.74 -6.13
N GLU A 48 11.35 4.98 -5.67
CA GLU A 48 10.75 6.06 -6.47
C GLU A 48 11.60 6.38 -7.70
N ALA A 49 12.91 6.55 -7.56
CA ALA A 49 13.80 6.82 -8.69
C ALA A 49 13.82 5.69 -9.74
N LEU A 50 13.72 4.43 -9.30
CA LEU A 50 13.61 3.27 -10.21
C LEU A 50 12.25 3.25 -10.91
N ALA A 51 11.17 3.57 -10.19
CA ALA A 51 9.83 3.66 -10.74
C ALA A 51 9.73 4.75 -11.82
N GLU A 52 10.27 5.95 -11.55
CA GLU A 52 10.33 7.05 -12.53
C GLU A 52 11.05 6.62 -13.81
N ARG A 53 12.26 6.06 -13.69
CA ARG A 53 13.02 5.57 -14.85
C ARG A 53 12.25 4.51 -15.64
N LEU A 54 11.56 3.60 -14.96
CA LEU A 54 10.78 2.56 -15.59
C LEU A 54 9.58 3.13 -16.35
N LEU A 55 8.88 4.11 -15.76
CA LEU A 55 7.78 4.83 -16.38
C LEU A 55 8.25 5.57 -17.63
N GLU A 56 9.33 6.34 -17.53
CA GLU A 56 9.95 7.08 -18.63
C GLU A 56 10.39 6.13 -19.76
N ALA A 57 11.05 5.02 -19.42
CA ALA A 57 11.46 4.01 -20.39
C ALA A 57 10.27 3.36 -21.14
N HIS A 58 9.08 3.38 -20.55
CA HIS A 58 7.84 2.93 -21.18
C HIS A 58 7.04 4.05 -21.86
N GLY A 59 7.64 5.24 -21.99
CA GLY A 59 7.06 6.38 -22.70
C GLY A 59 6.01 7.17 -21.90
N TYR A 60 6.01 7.05 -20.57
CA TYR A 60 5.23 7.92 -19.71
C TYR A 60 6.03 9.19 -19.38
N THR A 61 5.35 10.32 -19.32
CA THR A 61 5.88 11.58 -18.79
C THR A 61 5.39 11.75 -17.35
N ILE A 62 6.29 12.02 -16.41
CA ILE A 62 5.90 12.34 -15.03
C ILE A 62 5.34 13.75 -15.00
N VAL A 63 4.04 13.89 -14.74
CA VAL A 63 3.35 15.17 -14.60
C VAL A 63 3.54 15.72 -13.19
N GLU A 64 3.34 14.86 -12.19
CA GLU A 64 3.42 15.25 -10.79
C GLU A 64 3.92 14.10 -9.92
N ARG A 65 4.60 14.45 -8.82
CA ARG A 65 5.11 13.51 -7.82
C ARG A 65 4.36 13.72 -6.52
N GLN A 66 3.99 12.64 -5.86
CA GLN A 66 3.43 12.65 -4.52
C GLN A 66 2.17 13.51 -4.38
N LEU A 67 1.32 13.51 -5.42
CA LEU A 67 0.12 14.33 -5.48
C LEU A 67 -0.93 13.84 -4.47
N ALA A 68 -1.46 14.78 -3.70
CA ALA A 68 -2.60 14.55 -2.83
C ALA A 68 -3.89 15.06 -3.49
N ALA A 69 -4.93 14.23 -3.46
CA ALA A 69 -6.29 14.60 -3.83
C ALA A 69 -7.22 14.47 -2.63
N ARG A 70 -8.35 15.17 -2.71
CA ARG A 70 -9.44 15.05 -1.75
C ARG A 70 -10.65 14.44 -2.43
N TYR A 71 -11.35 13.58 -1.70
CA TYR A 71 -12.67 13.09 -2.09
C TYR A 71 -13.61 13.21 -0.90
N ALA A 72 -14.88 13.45 -1.19
CA ALA A 72 -15.93 13.61 -0.19
C ALA A 72 -16.87 12.41 -0.21
N LEU A 73 -17.36 12.02 0.96
CA LEU A 73 -18.40 11.02 1.16
C LEU A 73 -19.58 11.70 1.87
N ASP A 74 -20.79 11.40 1.42
CA ASP A 74 -22.00 11.70 2.19
C ASP A 74 -22.18 10.58 3.22
N VAL A 75 -22.14 10.95 4.50
CA VAL A 75 -22.30 10.08 5.66
C VAL A 75 -23.46 10.60 6.47
N ASP A 76 -24.58 9.89 6.42
CA ASP A 76 -25.81 10.22 7.16
C ASP A 76 -26.30 11.67 6.95
N GLY A 77 -26.14 12.21 5.73
CA GLY A 77 -26.53 13.57 5.37
C GLY A 77 -25.50 14.65 5.72
N GLY A 78 -24.31 14.26 6.19
CA GLY A 78 -23.15 15.13 6.37
C GLY A 78 -22.03 14.81 5.38
N GLU A 79 -21.28 15.83 4.95
CA GLU A 79 -20.13 15.63 4.07
C GLU A 79 -18.85 15.41 4.88
N GLU A 80 -18.19 14.27 4.68
CA GLU A 80 -16.86 13.98 5.22
C GLU A 80 -15.82 13.93 4.10
N THR A 81 -14.75 14.73 4.23
CA THR A 81 -13.67 14.80 3.23
C THR A 81 -12.45 14.03 3.70
N PHE A 82 -11.91 13.20 2.80
CA PHE A 82 -10.71 12.40 3.01
C PHE A 82 -9.61 12.82 2.04
N LEU A 83 -8.36 12.56 2.43
CA LEU A 83 -7.19 12.81 1.60
C LEU A 83 -6.59 11.48 1.15
N VAL A 84 -6.35 11.36 -0.15
CA VAL A 84 -5.65 10.24 -0.74
C VAL A 84 -4.41 10.75 -1.46
N ARG A 85 -3.31 10.00 -1.38
CA ARG A 85 -2.03 10.36 -1.98
C ARG A 85 -1.59 9.28 -2.96
N ALA A 86 -1.15 9.72 -4.13
CA ALA A 86 -0.57 8.88 -5.17
C ALA A 86 0.93 9.17 -5.26
N ASP A 87 1.73 8.16 -5.61
CA ASP A 87 3.17 8.35 -5.78
C ASP A 87 3.48 9.25 -6.98
N PHE A 88 2.77 9.04 -8.08
CA PHE A 88 2.95 9.83 -9.30
C PHE A 88 1.62 10.04 -10.03
N VAL A 89 1.56 11.12 -10.79
CA VAL A 89 0.62 11.28 -11.90
C VAL A 89 1.44 11.35 -13.18
N VAL A 90 1.06 10.55 -14.17
CA VAL A 90 1.81 10.38 -15.41
C VAL A 90 0.91 10.53 -16.61
N GLU A 91 1.49 10.90 -17.75
CA GLU A 91 0.77 11.01 -19.01
C GLU A 91 1.44 10.15 -20.09
N LYS A 92 0.62 9.51 -20.93
CA LYS A 92 1.08 8.81 -22.13
C LYS A 92 0.02 8.90 -23.22
N ALA A 93 0.42 9.37 -24.40
CA ALA A 93 -0.46 9.52 -25.56
C ALA A 93 -1.75 10.29 -25.26
N GLY A 94 -1.63 11.43 -24.55
CA GLY A 94 -2.76 12.30 -24.20
C GLY A 94 -3.68 11.74 -23.11
N ARG A 95 -3.31 10.63 -22.47
CA ARG A 95 -4.07 10.01 -21.38
C ARG A 95 -3.32 10.13 -20.07
N ARG A 96 -4.03 10.45 -19.00
CA ARG A 96 -3.50 10.69 -17.66
C ARG A 96 -3.74 9.47 -16.77
N PHE A 97 -2.76 9.11 -15.95
CA PHE A 97 -2.83 7.96 -15.05
C PHE A 97 -2.26 8.29 -13.68
N VAL A 98 -2.84 7.71 -12.64
CA VAL A 98 -2.15 7.59 -11.35
C VAL A 98 -1.15 6.45 -11.44
N ALA A 99 0.10 6.65 -11.04
CA ALA A 99 1.09 5.59 -10.92
C ALA A 99 1.41 5.31 -9.45
N GLU A 100 1.25 4.04 -9.05
CA GLU A 100 1.52 3.53 -7.70
C GLU A 100 2.77 2.64 -7.75
N ALA A 101 3.82 2.99 -7.00
CA ALA A 101 5.09 2.28 -7.00
C ALA A 101 5.24 1.42 -5.75
N LYS A 102 5.39 0.11 -5.94
CA LYS A 102 5.77 -0.80 -4.84
C LYS A 102 6.96 -1.65 -5.25
N ALA A 103 7.81 -1.97 -4.27
CA ALA A 103 8.97 -2.81 -4.49
C ALA A 103 8.64 -4.30 -4.24
N GLY A 104 8.97 -5.15 -5.21
CA GLY A 104 9.15 -6.60 -5.04
C GLY A 104 7.95 -7.34 -4.48
N ALA A 105 8.12 -8.02 -3.33
CA ALA A 105 7.08 -8.85 -2.70
C ALA A 105 5.77 -8.09 -2.39
N PHE A 106 5.84 -6.75 -2.31
CA PHE A 106 4.72 -5.85 -2.06
C PHE A 106 4.16 -5.21 -3.34
N ALA A 107 4.61 -5.64 -4.52
CA ALA A 107 4.05 -5.22 -5.80
C ALA A 107 2.51 -5.30 -5.76
N PRO A 108 1.78 -4.34 -6.34
CA PRO A 108 0.34 -4.28 -6.18
C PRO A 108 -0.31 -5.51 -6.83
N ARG A 109 -0.81 -6.43 -6.00
CA ARG A 109 -1.46 -7.67 -6.45
C ARG A 109 -2.95 -7.42 -6.60
N LEU A 110 -3.43 -7.41 -7.85
CA LEU A 110 -4.86 -7.23 -8.18
C LEU A 110 -5.75 -8.31 -7.52
N GLU A 111 -5.17 -9.44 -7.15
CA GLU A 111 -5.82 -10.54 -6.46
C GLU A 111 -6.26 -10.12 -5.05
N THR A 112 -5.57 -9.15 -4.44
CA THR A 112 -5.90 -8.64 -3.11
C THR A 112 -7.02 -7.61 -3.18
N ALA A 113 -7.96 -7.72 -2.24
CA ALA A 113 -9.05 -6.74 -2.14
C ALA A 113 -8.54 -5.33 -1.81
N ALA A 114 -7.44 -5.22 -1.06
CA ALA A 114 -6.83 -3.94 -0.72
C ALA A 114 -6.37 -3.16 -1.96
N THR A 115 -5.61 -3.79 -2.86
CA THR A 115 -5.18 -3.14 -4.11
C THR A 115 -6.37 -2.75 -4.99
N ARG A 116 -7.40 -3.59 -5.08
CA ARG A 116 -8.61 -3.24 -5.87
C ARG A 116 -9.36 -2.04 -5.28
N ARG A 117 -9.49 -1.96 -3.95
CA ARG A 117 -10.10 -0.81 -3.27
C ARG A 117 -9.30 0.47 -3.48
N GLN A 118 -7.97 0.39 -3.36
CA GLN A 118 -7.08 1.53 -3.60
C GLN A 118 -7.19 2.05 -5.05
N ILE A 119 -7.28 1.16 -6.04
CA ILE A 119 -7.48 1.53 -7.45
C ILE A 119 -8.84 2.24 -7.65
N LEU A 120 -9.91 1.74 -7.01
CA LEU A 120 -11.22 2.38 -7.05
C LEU A 120 -11.17 3.78 -6.42
N GLU A 121 -10.53 3.92 -5.26
CA GLU A 121 -10.35 5.20 -4.57
C GLU A 121 -9.61 6.20 -5.47
N TYR A 122 -8.51 5.79 -6.11
CA TYR A 122 -7.80 6.65 -7.07
C TYR A 122 -8.66 7.06 -8.26
N SER A 123 -9.46 6.14 -8.79
CA SER A 123 -10.36 6.43 -9.92
C SER A 123 -11.50 7.38 -9.56
N CYS A 124 -11.84 7.50 -8.26
CA CYS A 124 -12.83 8.45 -7.77
C CYS A 124 -12.21 9.80 -7.39
N ALA A 125 -11.02 9.79 -6.81
CA ALA A 125 -10.39 10.99 -6.26
C ALA A 125 -9.56 11.78 -7.28
N PHE A 126 -9.08 11.12 -8.34
CA PHE A 126 -8.29 11.75 -9.39
C PHE A 126 -9.03 11.71 -10.72
N ASP A 127 -8.96 12.81 -11.47
CA ASP A 127 -9.43 12.88 -12.85
C ASP A 127 -8.40 12.23 -13.79
N VAL A 128 -8.46 10.91 -13.91
CA VAL A 128 -7.49 10.09 -14.66
C VAL A 128 -8.16 8.97 -15.47
N ASP A 129 -7.50 8.57 -16.55
CA ASP A 129 -7.90 7.49 -17.45
C ASP A 129 -7.55 6.09 -16.93
N GLY A 130 -6.94 6.00 -15.75
CA GLY A 130 -6.60 4.74 -15.11
C GLY A 130 -5.47 4.82 -14.09
N VAL A 131 -5.02 3.64 -13.67
CA VAL A 131 -3.93 3.44 -12.70
C VAL A 131 -2.84 2.56 -13.32
N VAL A 132 -1.58 2.97 -13.20
CA VAL A 132 -0.40 2.18 -13.55
C VAL A 132 0.23 1.63 -12.27
N LEU A 133 0.24 0.32 -12.14
CA LEU A 133 0.89 -0.38 -11.04
C LEU A 133 2.33 -0.64 -11.46
N VAL A 134 3.28 -0.06 -10.71
CA VAL A 134 4.71 -0.12 -11.00
C VAL A 134 5.36 -1.10 -10.04
N ASP A 135 5.92 -2.18 -10.59
CA ASP A 135 6.84 -3.06 -9.89
C ASP A 135 8.27 -2.72 -10.36
N ALA A 136 8.92 -1.86 -9.58
CA ALA A 136 10.26 -1.37 -9.88
C ALA A 136 11.34 -2.45 -9.77
N GLU A 137 11.12 -3.51 -8.99
CA GLU A 137 12.11 -4.58 -8.78
C GLU A 137 12.06 -5.60 -9.91
N SER A 138 10.85 -6.01 -10.34
CA SER A 138 10.70 -6.92 -11.48
C SER A 138 10.65 -6.21 -12.85
N SER A 139 10.76 -4.88 -12.87
CA SER A 139 10.67 -4.04 -14.08
C SER A 139 9.39 -4.26 -14.87
N ARG A 140 8.24 -4.36 -14.17
CA ARG A 140 6.93 -4.59 -14.79
C ARG A 140 5.97 -3.45 -14.52
N LEU A 141 5.23 -3.07 -15.55
CA LEU A 141 4.11 -2.15 -15.47
C LEU A 141 2.80 -2.88 -15.76
N LYS A 142 1.77 -2.62 -14.97
CA LYS A 142 0.41 -3.11 -15.23
C LYS A 142 -0.55 -1.93 -15.27
N VAL A 143 -1.21 -1.74 -16.40
CA VAL A 143 -2.18 -0.65 -16.59
C VAL A 143 -3.59 -1.17 -16.30
N VAL A 144 -4.33 -0.45 -15.48
CA VAL A 144 -5.74 -0.65 -15.20
C VAL A 144 -6.48 0.58 -15.71
N SER A 145 -7.32 0.42 -16.73
CA SER A 145 -8.04 1.55 -17.34
C SER A 145 -9.31 1.90 -16.55
N ALA A 146 -9.59 3.20 -16.45
CA ALA A 146 -10.86 3.77 -16.01
C ALA A 146 -11.74 4.13 -17.24
N PRO A 147 -13.07 4.32 -17.08
CA PRO A 147 -13.83 4.13 -15.84
C PRO A 147 -13.94 2.65 -15.49
N ILE A 148 -13.85 2.36 -14.18
CA ILE A 148 -14.04 0.99 -13.67
C ILE A 148 -15.53 0.69 -13.68
N ARG A 149 -15.90 -0.43 -14.31
CA ARG A 149 -17.31 -0.82 -14.50
C ARG A 149 -17.66 -2.02 -13.64
N ALA A 150 -18.91 -2.08 -13.21
CA ALA A 150 -19.47 -3.30 -12.63
C ALA A 150 -19.47 -4.42 -13.68
N ALA A 151 -19.02 -5.61 -13.29
CA ALA A 151 -19.15 -6.79 -14.13
C ALA A 151 -20.62 -7.22 -14.19
N PRO A 152 -21.11 -7.70 -15.34
CA PRO A 152 -22.44 -8.29 -15.40
C PRO A 152 -22.53 -9.51 -14.47
N PRO A 153 -23.72 -9.83 -13.94
CA PRO A 153 -23.91 -11.04 -13.15
C PRO A 153 -23.50 -12.26 -13.98
N ARG A 154 -22.78 -13.20 -13.36
CA ARG A 154 -22.45 -14.46 -14.04
C ARG A 154 -23.75 -15.23 -14.28
N PRO A 155 -24.03 -15.69 -15.51
CA PRO A 155 -25.21 -16.51 -15.76
C PRO A 155 -25.13 -17.77 -14.90
N VAL A 156 -26.22 -18.10 -14.23
CA VAL A 156 -26.37 -19.42 -13.58
C VAL A 156 -26.33 -20.45 -14.69
N VAL A 157 -25.34 -21.34 -14.64
CA VAL A 157 -25.08 -22.22 -15.78
C VAL A 157 -26.23 -23.26 -15.87
N PRO A 158 -26.95 -23.33 -17.01
CA PRO A 158 -28.18 -24.11 -17.12
C PRO A 158 -27.98 -25.62 -16.94
N TRP A 159 -26.74 -26.12 -17.00
CA TRP A 159 -26.46 -27.53 -16.76
C TRP A 159 -26.68 -27.94 -15.30
N VAL A 160 -26.59 -27.04 -14.32
CA VAL A 160 -26.91 -27.36 -12.92
C VAL A 160 -28.41 -27.60 -12.77
N LEU A 161 -29.24 -26.75 -13.41
CA LEU A 161 -30.68 -26.93 -13.48
C LEU A 161 -31.04 -28.18 -14.29
N ALA A 162 -30.38 -28.42 -15.42
CA ALA A 162 -30.60 -29.61 -16.24
C ALA A 162 -30.21 -30.89 -15.51
N ALA A 163 -29.10 -30.89 -14.77
CA ALA A 163 -28.66 -32.02 -13.95
C ALA A 163 -29.62 -32.26 -12.78
N PHE A 164 -30.14 -31.20 -12.16
CA PHE A 164 -31.17 -31.30 -11.12
C PHE A 164 -32.46 -31.93 -11.68
N VAL A 165 -32.95 -31.45 -12.83
CA VAL A 165 -34.15 -31.98 -13.50
C VAL A 165 -33.95 -33.43 -13.96
N LEU A 166 -32.80 -33.76 -14.55
CA LEU A 166 -32.48 -35.14 -14.92
C LEU A 166 -32.42 -36.06 -13.70
N GLY A 167 -31.84 -35.59 -12.60
CA GLY A 167 -31.77 -36.33 -11.35
C GLY A 167 -33.14 -36.62 -10.74
N THR A 168 -34.05 -35.63 -10.73
CA THR A 168 -35.42 -35.83 -10.20
C THR A 168 -36.24 -36.77 -11.09
N LEU A 169 -36.12 -36.66 -12.42
CA LEU A 169 -36.79 -37.56 -13.35
C LEU A 169 -36.31 -39.00 -13.21
N ALA A 170 -34.99 -39.22 -13.09
CA ALA A 170 -34.42 -40.54 -12.87
C ALA A 170 -34.85 -41.16 -11.53
N GLY A 171 -34.83 -40.37 -10.45
CA GLY A 171 -35.30 -40.82 -9.13
C GLY A 171 -36.79 -41.19 -9.11
N ALA A 172 -37.64 -40.38 -9.77
CA ALA A 172 -39.07 -40.66 -9.88
C ALA A 172 -39.38 -41.92 -10.71
N TRP A 173 -38.57 -42.21 -11.73
CA TRP A 173 -38.69 -43.44 -12.52
C TRP A 173 -38.32 -44.68 -11.70
N LEU A 174 -37.22 -44.63 -10.94
CA LEU A 174 -36.78 -45.72 -10.07
C LEU A 174 -37.77 -46.01 -8.92
N ALA A 175 -38.49 -45.00 -8.42
CA ALA A 175 -39.49 -45.18 -7.36
C ALA A 175 -40.82 -45.78 -7.86
N ARG A 176 -41.01 -45.90 -9.18
CA ARG A 176 -42.25 -46.40 -9.82
C ARG A 176 -42.14 -47.81 -10.39
N GLY A 177 -40.93 -48.39 -10.43
CA GLY A 177 -40.67 -49.77 -10.86
C GLY A 177 -40.33 -50.65 -9.66
#